data_AF-A0A4Q5XF12-F1
#
_entry.id   AF-A0A4Q5XF12-F1
#
_cell.length_a   1.000
_cell.length_b   1.000
_cell.length_c   1.000
_cell.angle_alpha   90.00
_cell.angle_beta   90.00
_cell.angle_gamma   90.00
#
_symmetry.space_group_name_H-M   'P 1'
#
loop_
_entity.id
_entity.type
_entity.pdbx_description
1 polymer ?
#
loop_
_entity_poly.entity_id
_entity_poly.type
_entity_poly.pdbx_seq_one_letter_code
_entity_poly.pdbx_strand_id
1 'polypeptide(L)'
;MRTSCAPAALALVGALAGTSGARAQAWGASPTAEAGRSSAVLDPRVKEEARQRFDRGLTLYNQGDAMGALAEFELAHELTGHPMVLFNLALVRARLGHSVQAAEALEALRGFPISELAPGTMDRAQALYESQLARVGWLEIKSSTPRAVVQIDNVDVARTPAPPIRLTAGVHFVSVAAAAHEPRHLQVTVAGRAREILEVELTPLEVAPAQLTVTSNVPGATVLVDGTPLGRTPLPQPVTLSAGAHELELRRAGYAPVRQRLQLSAGGSARLAAKMSPTQAGLRDSGILALRLSEPGAVVSVDGEPHARAAGGVRLPLGLHSVRVQRAGFFDIVRDVEVKHGEQTLDASLLPTPEYLSDYVSRARSRRTWSYIALGAGGAVAAGAGGFLIWNQGQKNEARRRFDEYADAAEQKGGCPDDACETSLNIYAADLDAKQGRDIYGWLGVGAGALGVTAGLLLYGLGDDPARYEPKPASDVFGSLDVRLTGRAVELNGRF
;
A
#
# COMPACT_ATOMS: atom_id res chain seq x y z
N MET A 1 10.40 -62.27 10.77
CA MET A 1 11.30 -61.96 11.90
C MET A 1 11.10 -60.50 12.26
N ARG A 2 10.84 -60.24 13.54
CA ARG A 2 10.58 -58.92 14.12
C ARG A 2 11.87 -58.11 14.16
N THR A 3 11.78 -56.79 14.04
CA THR A 3 12.33 -55.86 15.04
C THR A 3 11.73 -54.46 14.86
N SER A 4 11.14 -53.98 15.94
CA SER A 4 10.67 -52.62 16.18
C SER A 4 11.83 -51.63 16.29
N CYS A 5 11.57 -50.35 16.01
CA CYS A 5 12.20 -49.23 16.73
C CYS A 5 11.34 -47.97 16.60
N ALA A 6 10.65 -47.62 17.69
CA ALA A 6 10.44 -46.25 18.14
C ALA A 6 11.44 -46.06 19.32
N PRO A 7 11.91 -44.84 19.69
CA PRO A 7 11.03 -43.75 20.14
C PRO A 7 11.58 -42.31 19.87
N ALA A 8 10.76 -41.30 20.18
CA ALA A 8 11.10 -40.18 21.07
C ALA A 8 10.18 -38.98 20.79
N ALA A 9 9.20 -38.81 21.68
CA ALA A 9 8.42 -37.60 21.80
C ALA A 9 9.29 -36.50 22.44
N LEU A 10 9.37 -35.34 21.81
CA LEU A 10 9.87 -34.12 22.43
C LEU A 10 8.69 -33.15 22.58
N ALA A 11 8.17 -33.09 23.81
CA ALA A 11 7.27 -32.06 24.26
C ALA A 11 8.09 -30.79 24.53
N LEU A 12 7.93 -29.78 23.67
CA LEU A 12 8.43 -28.43 23.90
C LEU A 12 7.26 -27.56 24.38
N VAL A 13 7.17 -27.43 25.70
CA VAL A 13 6.37 -26.41 26.38
C VAL A 13 7.10 -25.09 26.22
N GLY A 14 6.75 -24.32 25.18
CA GLY A 14 7.18 -22.94 24.98
C GLY A 14 6.07 -21.99 25.41
N ALA A 15 6.07 -21.59 26.67
CA ALA A 15 5.23 -20.50 27.16
C ALA A 15 5.77 -19.15 26.66
N LEU A 16 5.29 -18.69 25.50
CA LEU A 16 5.46 -17.32 25.06
C LEU A 16 4.26 -16.50 25.55
N ALA A 17 4.41 -15.90 26.73
CA ALA A 17 3.57 -14.81 27.19
C ALA A 17 3.81 -13.59 26.29
N GLY A 18 3.10 -13.53 25.16
CA GLY A 18 3.02 -12.35 24.32
C GLY A 18 2.14 -11.30 24.99
N THR A 19 2.74 -10.39 25.74
CA THR A 19 2.09 -9.15 26.16
C THR A 19 1.92 -8.27 24.93
N SER A 20 0.77 -8.39 24.26
CA SER A 20 0.35 -7.46 23.21
C SER A 20 0.01 -6.11 23.84
N GLY A 21 1.04 -5.30 24.09
CA GLY A 21 0.91 -3.90 24.42
C GLY A 21 0.33 -3.17 23.21
N ALA A 22 -0.98 -2.90 23.26
CA ALA A 22 -1.64 -2.00 22.34
C ALA A 22 -0.98 -0.62 22.42
N ARG A 23 -0.22 -0.26 21.39
CA ARG A 23 0.37 1.06 21.23
C ARG A 23 -0.77 2.01 20.85
N ALA A 24 -1.39 2.63 21.85
CA ALA A 24 -2.28 3.76 21.64
C ALA A 24 -1.47 4.86 20.96
N GLN A 25 -1.84 5.22 19.73
CA GLN A 25 -1.35 6.43 19.08
C GLN A 25 -1.88 7.63 19.86
N ALA A 26 -1.05 8.16 20.75
CA ALA A 26 -1.23 9.48 21.32
C ALA A 26 -0.99 10.50 20.21
N TRP A 27 -2.06 11.15 19.75
CA TRP A 27 -1.95 12.46 19.13
C TRP A 27 -1.90 13.48 20.28
N GLY A 28 -0.89 14.34 20.31
CA GLY A 28 -0.70 15.33 21.37
C GLY A 28 0.56 15.13 22.20
N ALA A 29 1.71 15.15 21.54
CA ALA A 29 2.90 15.76 22.10
C ALA A 29 3.56 16.49 20.93
N SER A 30 3.46 17.83 20.91
CA SER A 30 4.41 18.62 20.14
C SER A 30 5.78 18.16 20.59
N PRO A 31 6.67 17.73 19.67
CA PRO A 31 8.02 17.39 20.07
C PRO A 31 8.58 18.68 20.66
N THR A 32 8.94 18.64 21.94
CA THR A 32 9.95 19.56 22.45
C THR A 32 11.11 19.40 21.49
N ALA A 33 11.33 20.41 20.66
CA ALA A 33 12.46 20.49 19.77
C ALA A 33 13.73 20.46 20.64
N GLU A 34 14.20 19.26 20.95
CA GLU A 34 15.61 19.05 21.18
C GLU A 34 16.30 19.55 19.91
N ALA A 35 16.83 20.76 19.99
CA ALA A 35 17.67 21.38 18.99
C ALA A 35 19.00 20.61 18.91
N GLY A 36 18.95 19.36 18.48
CA GLY A 36 20.07 18.63 17.90
C GLY A 36 20.30 19.19 16.51
N ARG A 37 21.07 20.26 16.41
CA ARG A 37 21.55 20.81 15.13
C ARG A 37 22.41 19.75 14.44
N SER A 38 21.80 18.95 13.57
CA SER A 38 22.53 18.26 12.52
C SER A 38 22.93 19.30 11.49
N SER A 39 24.23 19.54 11.35
CA SER A 39 24.83 20.35 10.28
C SER A 39 24.76 19.63 8.93
N ALA A 40 23.60 19.09 8.56
CA ALA A 40 23.36 18.60 7.21
C ALA A 40 23.17 19.82 6.30
N VAL A 41 23.96 19.90 5.23
CA VAL A 41 23.82 20.96 4.22
C VAL A 41 22.42 20.85 3.62
N LEU A 42 21.52 21.77 3.98
CA LEU A 42 20.15 21.82 3.43
C LEU A 42 20.20 21.89 1.90
N ASP A 43 19.33 21.12 1.24
CA ASP A 43 19.16 21.09 -0.23
C ASP A 43 18.96 22.53 -0.76
N PRO A 44 19.72 22.97 -1.78
CA PRO A 44 19.52 24.27 -2.42
C PRO A 44 18.07 24.56 -2.83
N ARG A 45 17.30 23.55 -3.25
CA ARG A 45 15.89 23.71 -3.62
C ARG A 45 15.02 24.07 -2.41
N VAL A 46 15.26 23.43 -1.27
CA VAL A 46 14.58 23.72 0.00
C VAL A 46 14.91 25.13 0.49
N LYS A 47 16.19 25.54 0.38
CA LYS A 47 16.60 26.90 0.71
C LYS A 47 15.92 27.95 -0.17
N GLU A 48 15.83 27.69 -1.47
CA GLU A 48 15.18 28.58 -2.43
C GLU A 48 13.66 28.66 -2.18
N GLU A 49 13.00 27.53 -1.92
CA GLU A 49 11.58 27.53 -1.55
C GLU A 49 11.32 28.33 -0.27
N ALA A 50 12.11 28.11 0.78
CA ALA A 50 11.97 28.85 2.03
C ALA A 50 12.18 30.36 1.85
N ARG A 51 13.12 30.76 0.96
CA ARG A 51 13.33 32.16 0.59
C ARG A 51 12.08 32.74 -0.07
N GLN A 52 11.51 32.05 -1.06
CA GLN A 52 10.30 32.52 -1.75
C GLN A 52 9.10 32.63 -0.80
N ARG A 53 8.95 31.68 0.13
CA ARG A 53 7.94 31.72 1.20
C ARG A 53 8.14 32.95 2.09
N PHE A 54 9.37 33.18 2.54
CA PHE A 54 9.71 34.35 3.35
C PHE A 54 9.42 35.68 2.63
N ASP A 55 9.78 35.81 1.35
CA ASP A 55 9.53 37.02 0.55
C ASP A 55 8.04 37.29 0.36
N ARG A 56 7.23 36.24 0.17
CA ARG A 56 5.76 36.36 0.16
C ARG A 56 5.21 36.77 1.52
N GLY A 57 5.71 36.17 2.61
CA GLY A 57 5.33 36.55 3.98
C GLY A 57 5.58 38.03 4.27
N LEU A 58 6.74 38.56 3.87
CA LEU A 58 7.05 39.99 3.98
C LEU A 58 6.09 40.86 3.16
N THR A 59 5.77 40.44 1.93
CA THR A 59 4.84 41.14 1.05
C THR A 59 3.45 41.25 1.68
N LEU A 60 2.90 40.13 2.16
CA LEU A 60 1.60 40.06 2.83
C LEU A 60 1.58 40.89 4.11
N TYR A 61 2.64 40.81 4.91
CA TYR A 61 2.77 41.59 6.14
C TYR A 61 2.73 43.10 5.87
N ASN A 62 3.45 43.56 4.85
CA ASN A 62 3.49 44.96 4.42
C ASN A 62 2.14 45.44 3.86
N GLN A 63 1.36 44.54 3.26
CA GLN A 63 -0.02 44.82 2.81
C GLN A 63 -1.04 44.84 3.97
N GLY A 64 -0.60 44.49 5.19
CA GLY A 64 -1.46 44.42 6.37
C GLY A 64 -2.17 43.09 6.56
N ASP A 65 -1.96 42.11 5.68
CA ASP A 65 -2.46 40.75 5.82
C ASP A 65 -1.57 39.93 6.77
N ALA A 66 -1.82 40.11 8.07
CA ALA A 66 -1.07 39.42 9.11
C ALA A 66 -1.35 37.90 9.14
N MET A 67 -2.55 37.44 8.76
CA MET A 67 -2.88 36.01 8.75
C MET A 67 -2.21 35.30 7.58
N GLY A 68 -2.23 35.89 6.38
CA GLY A 68 -1.50 35.36 5.22
C GLY A 68 0.01 35.36 5.46
N ALA A 69 0.55 36.42 6.06
CA ALA A 69 1.95 36.48 6.44
C ALA A 69 2.34 35.39 7.45
N LEU A 70 1.49 35.13 8.45
CA LEU A 70 1.73 34.08 9.45
C LEU A 70 1.90 32.71 8.77
N ALA A 71 1.00 32.34 7.87
CA ALA A 71 1.04 31.07 7.17
C ALA A 71 2.32 30.91 6.33
N GLU A 72 2.73 31.93 5.57
CA GLU A 72 3.96 31.86 4.77
C GLU A 72 5.23 31.80 5.65
N PHE A 73 5.26 32.50 6.79
CA PHE A 73 6.39 32.42 7.72
C PHE A 73 6.48 31.09 8.48
N GLU A 74 5.35 30.47 8.83
CA GLU A 74 5.35 29.14 9.45
C GLU A 74 5.92 28.09 8.50
N LEU A 75 5.49 28.08 7.24
CA LEU A 75 6.05 27.20 6.21
C LEU A 75 7.55 27.46 5.99
N ALA A 76 7.98 28.73 5.94
CA ALA A 76 9.41 29.06 5.81
C ALA A 76 10.23 28.58 7.03
N HIS A 77 9.64 28.64 8.22
CA HIS A 77 10.27 28.20 9.46
C HIS A 77 10.42 26.67 9.51
N GLU A 78 9.41 25.92 9.07
CA GLU A 78 9.48 24.46 8.98
C GLU A 78 10.61 23.97 8.07
N LEU A 79 10.87 24.69 6.98
CA LEU A 79 11.91 24.31 6.01
C LEU A 79 13.34 24.59 6.49
N THR A 80 13.55 25.65 7.28
CA THR A 80 14.92 26.16 7.54
C THR A 80 15.24 26.45 9.00
N GLY A 81 14.24 26.71 9.85
CA GLY A 81 14.46 27.15 11.23
C GLY A 81 15.21 28.48 11.35
N HIS A 82 15.32 29.27 10.28
CA HIS A 82 16.24 30.40 10.20
C HIS A 82 15.88 31.54 11.19
N PRO A 83 16.87 32.16 11.87
CA PRO A 83 16.60 33.15 12.92
C PRO A 83 15.84 34.39 12.45
N MET A 84 16.06 34.85 11.21
CA MET A 84 15.26 35.94 10.63
C MET A 84 13.78 35.58 10.44
N VAL A 85 13.45 34.31 10.17
CA VAL A 85 12.06 33.86 10.05
C VAL A 85 11.40 33.88 11.43
N LEU A 86 12.11 33.40 12.46
CA LEU A 86 11.64 33.44 13.86
C LEU A 86 11.31 34.85 14.34
N PHE A 87 12.19 35.83 14.05
CA PHE A 87 11.93 37.23 14.42
C PHE A 87 10.67 37.79 13.73
N ASN A 88 10.49 37.52 12.43
CA ASN A 88 9.30 37.97 11.70
C ASN A 88 8.04 37.24 12.18
N LEU A 89 8.12 35.94 12.46
CA LEU A 89 7.04 35.17 13.05
C LEU A 89 6.58 35.77 14.39
N ALA A 90 7.54 36.21 15.24
CA ALA A 90 7.23 36.91 16.48
C ALA A 90 6.51 38.25 16.24
N LEU A 91 6.95 39.04 15.26
CA LEU A 91 6.29 40.31 14.90
C LEU A 91 4.84 40.11 14.43
N VAL A 92 4.60 39.10 13.59
CA VAL A 92 3.26 38.79 13.09
C VAL A 92 2.36 38.26 14.20
N ARG A 93 2.85 37.33 15.03
CA ARG A 93 2.12 36.79 16.18
C ARG A 93 1.76 37.88 17.19
N ALA A 94 2.68 38.80 17.47
CA ALA A 94 2.43 39.96 18.32
C ALA A 94 1.31 40.85 17.76
N ARG A 95 1.28 41.09 16.44
CA ARG A 95 0.23 41.87 15.76
C ARG A 95 -1.15 41.19 15.82
N LEU A 96 -1.18 39.86 15.78
CA LEU A 96 -2.40 39.05 15.91
C LEU A 96 -2.85 38.87 17.38
N GLY A 97 -2.09 39.39 18.35
CA GLY A 97 -2.38 39.23 19.77
C GLY A 97 -1.96 37.88 20.37
N HIS A 98 -1.29 37.02 19.60
CA HIS A 98 -0.78 35.71 20.03
C HIS A 98 0.50 35.87 20.88
N SER A 99 0.33 36.46 22.08
CA SER A 99 1.45 36.97 22.91
C SER A 99 2.35 35.84 23.42
N VAL A 100 1.77 34.68 23.76
CA VAL A 100 2.54 33.49 24.20
C VAL A 100 3.43 32.98 23.07
N GLN A 101 2.85 32.74 21.89
CA GLN A 101 3.57 32.19 20.74
C GLN A 101 4.60 33.19 20.18
N ALA A 102 4.36 34.50 20.34
CA ALA A 102 5.34 35.54 20.02
C ALA A 102 6.52 35.52 20.99
N ALA A 103 6.26 35.40 22.30
CA ALA A 103 7.30 35.30 23.31
C ALA A 103 8.17 34.04 23.11
N GLU A 104 7.55 32.90 22.82
CA GLU A 104 8.26 31.63 22.53
C GLU A 104 9.18 31.73 21.30
N ALA A 105 8.72 32.37 20.22
CA ALA A 105 9.55 32.60 19.03
C ALA A 105 10.77 33.48 19.33
N LEU A 106 10.63 34.45 20.24
CA LEU A 106 11.73 35.32 20.69
C LEU A 106 12.68 34.60 21.66
N GLU A 107 12.16 33.73 22.53
CA GLU A 107 12.98 32.82 23.36
C GLU A 107 13.83 31.90 22.47
N ALA A 108 13.22 31.31 21.43
CA ALA A 108 13.94 30.48 20.46
C ALA A 108 15.02 31.26 19.70
N LEU A 109 14.73 32.52 19.33
CA LEU A 109 15.69 33.39 18.66
C LEU A 109 16.96 33.63 19.48
N ARG A 110 16.86 33.70 20.82
CA ARG A 110 18.01 33.88 21.72
C ARG A 110 18.98 32.70 21.72
N GLY A 111 18.59 31.55 21.15
CA GLY A 111 19.46 30.40 20.96
C GLY A 111 20.45 30.54 19.80
N PHE A 112 20.35 31.57 18.96
CA PHE A 112 21.19 31.78 17.78
C PHE A 112 22.33 32.77 18.05
N PRO A 113 23.50 32.61 17.40
CA PRO A 113 24.62 33.53 17.56
C PRO A 113 24.28 34.89 16.93
N ILE A 114 24.68 35.98 17.61
CA ILE A 114 24.40 37.36 17.19
C ILE A 114 24.95 37.66 15.78
N SER A 115 26.03 36.98 15.36
CA SER A 115 26.64 37.13 14.03
C SER A 115 25.74 36.74 12.87
N GLU A 116 24.69 35.94 13.10
CA GLU A 116 23.72 35.53 12.07
C GLU A 116 22.55 36.53 11.92
N LEU A 117 22.53 37.59 12.73
CA LEU A 117 21.46 38.57 12.78
C LEU A 117 21.90 39.95 12.26
N ALA A 118 20.97 40.71 11.70
CA ALA A 118 21.24 42.10 11.34
C ALA A 118 21.52 42.96 12.60
N PRO A 119 22.37 44.00 12.52
CA PRO A 119 22.67 44.88 13.65
C PRO A 119 21.41 45.47 14.30
N GLY A 120 21.35 45.46 15.64
CA GLY A 120 20.20 45.96 16.42
C GLY A 120 18.96 45.05 16.44
N THR A 121 18.99 43.88 15.80
CA THR A 121 17.85 42.93 15.83
C THR A 121 17.60 42.41 17.24
N MET A 122 18.66 42.12 18.01
CA MET A 122 18.53 41.60 19.38
C MET A 122 17.90 42.62 20.34
N ASP A 123 18.23 43.91 20.20
CA ASP A 123 17.64 44.95 21.04
C ASP A 123 16.13 45.09 20.75
N ARG A 124 15.74 45.05 19.46
CA ARG A 124 14.33 45.06 19.06
C ARG A 124 13.60 43.80 19.51
N ALA A 125 14.24 42.63 19.40
CA ALA A 125 13.69 41.36 19.86
C ALA A 125 13.47 41.37 21.37
N GLN A 126 14.42 41.92 22.14
CA GLN A 126 14.31 42.06 23.59
C GLN A 126 13.17 43.01 23.98
N ALA A 127 13.07 44.18 23.35
CA ALA A 127 11.99 45.13 23.61
C ALA A 127 10.61 44.54 23.27
N LEU A 128 10.51 43.82 22.13
CA LEU A 128 9.29 43.13 21.75
C LEU A 128 8.95 42.02 22.76
N TYR A 129 9.93 41.25 23.20
CA TYR A 129 9.75 40.18 24.17
C TYR A 129 9.20 40.71 25.50
N GLU A 130 9.77 41.79 26.03
CA GLU A 130 9.27 42.44 27.25
C GLU A 130 7.83 42.96 27.11
N SER A 131 7.51 43.52 25.94
CA SER A 131 6.14 43.94 25.62
C SER A 131 5.18 42.78 25.52
N GLN A 132 5.58 41.62 24.97
CA GLN A 132 4.72 40.45 24.87
C GLN A 132 4.55 39.78 26.24
N LEU A 133 5.60 39.67 27.04
CA LEU A 133 5.52 39.16 28.41
C LEU A 133 4.59 39.98 29.32
N ALA A 134 4.48 41.30 29.09
CA ALA A 134 3.51 42.12 29.79
C ALA A 134 2.04 41.70 29.52
N ARG A 135 1.80 40.94 28.45
CA ARG A 135 0.50 40.40 28.03
C ARG A 135 0.42 38.88 28.21
N VAL A 136 1.37 38.25 28.90
CA VAL A 136 1.34 36.81 29.20
C VAL A 136 1.10 36.63 30.70
N GLY A 137 0.08 35.87 31.07
CA GLY A 137 -0.14 35.39 32.43
C GLY A 137 0.04 33.87 32.53
N TRP A 138 -0.16 33.33 33.73
CA TRP A 138 -0.06 31.90 34.02
C TRP A 138 -1.37 31.40 34.63
N LEU A 139 -1.82 30.23 34.18
CA LEU A 139 -2.94 29.51 34.77
C LEU A 139 -2.43 28.22 35.43
N GLU A 140 -2.61 28.12 36.74
CA GLU A 140 -2.38 26.90 37.50
C GLU A 140 -3.70 26.19 37.73
N ILE A 141 -3.83 24.96 37.23
CA ILE A 141 -5.04 24.15 37.39
C ILE A 141 -4.81 23.14 38.50
N LYS A 142 -5.58 23.27 39.57
CA LYS A 142 -5.57 22.34 40.70
C LYS A 142 -6.77 21.43 40.60
N SER A 143 -6.53 20.14 40.38
CA SER A 143 -7.58 19.12 40.37
C SER A 143 -7.09 17.87 41.08
N SER A 144 -7.98 17.27 41.88
CA SER A 144 -7.73 15.99 42.56
C SER A 144 -7.86 14.79 41.61
N THR A 145 -8.49 14.96 40.44
CA THR A 145 -8.65 13.89 39.45
C THR A 145 -7.36 13.75 38.63
N PRO A 146 -6.63 12.63 38.72
CA PRO A 146 -5.37 12.47 37.99
C PRO A 146 -5.61 12.19 36.50
N ARG A 147 -4.70 12.65 35.65
CA ARG A 147 -4.71 12.47 34.19
C ARG A 147 -5.96 13.03 33.49
N ALA A 148 -6.67 13.95 34.13
CA ALA A 148 -7.75 14.68 33.48
C ALA A 148 -7.17 15.51 32.33
N VAL A 149 -7.78 15.45 31.16
CA VAL A 149 -7.45 16.29 30.01
C VAL A 149 -7.86 17.72 30.34
N VAL A 150 -6.94 18.65 30.16
CA VAL A 150 -7.21 20.08 30.20
C VAL A 150 -7.18 20.60 28.77
N GLN A 151 -8.27 21.24 28.38
CA GLN A 151 -8.35 22.01 27.15
C GLN A 151 -8.52 23.48 27.47
N ILE A 152 -7.87 24.35 26.70
CA ILE A 152 -8.05 25.80 26.76
C ILE A 152 -8.43 26.27 25.37
N ASP A 153 -9.55 26.99 25.26
CA ASP A 153 -10.14 27.45 24.01
C ASP A 153 -10.29 26.31 22.98
N ASN A 154 -10.75 25.15 23.47
CA ASN A 154 -10.93 23.89 22.74
C ASN A 154 -9.63 23.22 22.23
N VAL A 155 -8.46 23.65 22.71
CA VAL A 155 -7.17 23.02 22.39
C VAL A 155 -6.69 22.17 23.58
N ASP A 156 -6.38 20.89 23.35
CA ASP A 156 -5.73 20.01 24.34
C ASP A 156 -4.34 20.56 24.71
N VAL A 157 -4.20 21.08 25.93
CA VAL A 157 -2.95 21.74 26.38
C VAL A 157 -2.17 20.93 27.40
N ALA A 158 -2.84 20.16 28.27
CA ALA A 158 -2.18 19.48 29.38
C ALA A 158 -3.01 18.32 29.97
N ARG A 159 -2.42 17.61 30.92
CA ARG A 159 -3.10 16.64 31.79
C ARG A 159 -2.77 16.90 33.26
N THR A 160 -3.71 16.70 34.17
CA THR A 160 -3.52 16.95 35.61
C THR A 160 -2.66 15.87 36.29
N PRO A 161 -1.79 16.22 37.27
CA PRO A 161 -1.34 17.58 37.58
C PRO A 161 -0.41 18.12 36.47
N ALA A 162 -0.52 19.41 36.17
CA ALA A 162 0.26 20.09 35.13
C ALA A 162 1.06 21.28 35.70
N PRO A 163 2.21 21.65 35.10
CA PRO A 163 2.85 22.93 35.41
C PRO A 163 1.94 24.11 35.02
N PRO A 164 2.15 25.32 35.58
CA PRO A 164 1.39 26.51 35.19
C PRO A 164 1.48 26.77 33.68
N ILE A 165 0.33 26.97 33.05
CA ILE A 165 0.17 27.11 31.60
C ILE A 165 0.24 28.60 31.25
N ARG A 166 1.09 28.98 30.29
CA ARG A 166 1.18 30.37 29.82
C ARG A 166 -0.02 30.70 28.92
N LEU A 167 -0.68 31.81 29.18
CA LEU A 167 -1.83 32.29 28.41
C LEU A 167 -1.67 33.76 28.06
N THR A 168 -2.19 34.14 26.90
CA THR A 168 -2.33 35.56 26.54
C THR A 168 -3.32 36.20 27.51
N ALA A 169 -3.11 37.45 27.90
CA ALA A 169 -4.03 38.14 28.79
C ALA A 169 -5.41 38.29 28.13
N GLY A 170 -6.46 37.85 28.82
CA GLY A 170 -7.81 37.82 28.28
C GLY A 170 -8.70 36.79 28.94
N VAL A 171 -9.87 36.58 28.34
CA VAL A 171 -10.84 35.57 28.74
C VAL A 171 -10.53 34.27 28.00
N HIS A 172 -10.48 33.16 28.74
CA HIS A 172 -10.26 31.81 28.21
C HIS A 172 -11.34 30.85 28.67
N PHE A 173 -11.69 29.90 27.82
CA PHE A 173 -12.57 28.79 28.15
C PHE A 173 -11.75 27.55 28.48
N VAL A 174 -11.86 27.07 29.72
CA VAL A 174 -11.14 25.90 30.22
C VAL A 174 -12.11 24.74 30.32
N SER A 175 -11.80 23.63 29.66
CA SER A 175 -12.52 22.37 29.80
C SER A 175 -11.61 21.36 30.51
N VAL A 176 -12.10 20.75 31.59
CA VAL A 176 -11.39 19.69 32.31
C VAL A 176 -12.26 18.44 32.26
N ALA A 177 -11.71 17.36 31.69
CA ALA A 177 -12.45 16.12 31.45
C ALA A 177 -11.61 14.90 31.84
N ALA A 178 -12.25 13.92 32.48
CA ALA A 178 -11.64 12.63 32.79
C ALA A 178 -12.59 11.48 32.45
N ALA A 179 -12.05 10.30 32.18
CA ALA A 179 -12.88 9.12 31.97
C ALA A 179 -13.73 8.83 33.21
N ALA A 180 -14.99 8.43 32.99
CA ALA A 180 -15.97 8.18 34.04
C ALA A 180 -16.24 9.39 34.96
N HIS A 181 -16.02 10.62 34.50
CA HIS A 181 -16.39 11.85 35.20
C HIS A 181 -17.18 12.77 34.27
N GLU A 182 -18.03 13.61 34.84
CA GLU A 182 -18.69 14.69 34.10
C GLU A 182 -17.67 15.79 33.76
N PRO A 183 -17.57 16.23 32.49
CA PRO A 183 -16.66 17.31 32.11
C PRO A 183 -17.10 18.64 32.70
N ARG A 184 -16.14 19.45 33.15
CA ARG A 184 -16.36 20.82 33.64
C ARG A 184 -15.89 21.83 32.60
N HIS A 185 -16.76 22.77 32.26
CA HIS A 185 -16.43 23.91 31.42
C HIS A 185 -16.47 25.20 32.26
N LEU A 186 -15.38 25.94 32.27
CA LEU A 186 -15.17 27.12 33.11
C LEU A 186 -14.63 28.26 32.27
N GLN A 187 -14.99 29.48 32.63
CA GLN A 187 -14.43 30.69 32.03
C GLN A 187 -13.45 31.30 33.03
N VAL A 188 -12.23 31.62 32.60
CA VAL A 188 -11.22 32.28 33.43
C VAL A 188 -10.73 33.54 32.73
N THR A 189 -10.52 34.61 33.49
CA THR A 189 -9.88 35.83 32.99
C THR A 189 -8.46 35.88 33.52
N VAL A 190 -7.48 35.91 32.63
CA VAL A 190 -6.06 35.93 32.99
C VAL A 190 -5.50 37.30 32.69
N ALA A 191 -4.96 37.98 33.70
CA ALA A 191 -4.26 39.25 33.51
C ALA A 191 -2.79 39.03 33.13
N GLY A 192 -2.23 39.98 32.38
CA GLY A 192 -0.80 39.96 32.04
C GLY A 192 0.07 39.97 33.30
N ARG A 193 1.09 39.11 33.32
CA ARG A 193 2.00 38.83 34.44
C ARG A 193 1.33 38.27 35.71
N ALA A 194 0.02 38.03 35.71
CA ALA A 194 -0.67 37.43 36.84
C ALA A 194 -0.56 35.90 36.80
N ARG A 195 -0.67 35.29 37.98
CA ARG A 195 -0.81 33.84 38.13
C ARG A 195 -2.20 33.56 38.69
N GLU A 196 -3.07 33.03 37.85
CA GLU A 196 -4.42 32.62 38.21
C GLU A 196 -4.40 31.16 38.66
N ILE A 197 -5.15 30.86 39.72
CA ILE A 197 -5.32 29.49 40.23
C ILE A 197 -6.78 29.09 39.98
N LEU A 198 -6.99 28.04 39.20
CA LEU A 198 -8.30 27.46 38.96
C LEU A 198 -8.41 26.11 39.66
N GLU A 199 -9.25 26.03 40.68
CA GLU A 199 -9.54 24.80 41.39
C GLU A 199 -10.73 24.08 40.73
N VAL A 200 -10.54 22.82 40.32
CA VAL A 200 -11.54 22.05 39.58
C VAL A 200 -11.70 20.66 40.20
N GLU A 201 -12.89 20.40 40.73
CA GLU A 201 -13.33 19.08 41.16
C GLU A 201 -14.31 18.50 40.13
N LEU A 202 -13.96 17.33 39.58
CA LEU A 202 -14.80 16.59 38.66
C LEU A 202 -15.72 15.63 39.43
N THR A 203 -16.98 15.58 39.03
CA THR A 203 -17.96 14.65 39.60
C THR A 203 -17.86 13.30 38.88
N PRO A 204 -17.63 12.18 39.59
CA PRO A 204 -17.67 10.84 38.97
C PRO A 204 -19.05 10.55 38.37
N LEU A 205 -19.09 9.92 37.20
CA LEU A 205 -20.32 9.36 36.64
C LEU A 205 -20.72 8.14 37.49
N GLU A 206 -21.97 8.10 37.97
CA GLU A 206 -22.47 7.00 38.82
C GLU A 206 -22.30 5.62 38.17
N VAL A 207 -22.26 5.56 36.83
CA VAL A 207 -22.01 4.36 36.06
C VAL A 207 -21.12 4.71 34.87
N ALA A 208 -19.91 4.16 34.84
CA ALA A 208 -19.03 4.32 33.68
C ALA A 208 -19.69 3.69 32.43
N PRO A 209 -19.78 4.41 31.30
CA PRO A 209 -20.43 3.88 30.11
C PRO A 209 -19.63 2.70 29.52
N ALA A 210 -20.33 1.78 28.88
CA ALA A 210 -19.77 0.64 28.19
C ALA A 210 -19.62 0.93 26.69
N GLN A 211 -18.66 0.26 26.04
CA GLN A 211 -18.47 0.33 24.60
C GLN A 211 -18.96 -0.95 23.92
N LEU A 212 -19.80 -0.83 22.90
CA LEU A 212 -20.32 -1.94 22.09
C LEU A 212 -19.82 -1.83 20.66
N THR A 213 -19.03 -2.81 20.22
CA THR A 213 -18.67 -2.98 18.80
C THR A 213 -19.65 -3.94 18.13
N VAL A 214 -20.40 -3.47 17.14
CA VAL A 214 -21.33 -4.31 16.35
C VAL A 214 -20.77 -4.52 14.95
N THR A 215 -20.60 -5.79 14.55
CA THR A 215 -20.26 -6.16 13.18
C THR A 215 -21.38 -7.00 12.57
N SER A 216 -21.55 -6.89 11.25
CA SER A 216 -22.47 -7.75 10.49
C SER A 216 -21.86 -8.14 9.17
N ASN A 217 -22.23 -9.32 8.66
CA ASN A 217 -21.84 -9.80 7.35
C ASN A 217 -22.56 -9.06 6.20
N VAL A 218 -23.62 -8.31 6.53
CA VAL A 218 -24.52 -7.65 5.58
C VAL A 218 -24.39 -6.13 5.76
N PRO A 219 -23.93 -5.37 4.75
CA PRO A 219 -23.81 -3.92 4.85
C PRO A 219 -25.19 -3.24 4.81
N GLY A 220 -25.30 -2.01 5.30
CA GLY A 220 -26.53 -1.21 5.28
C GLY A 220 -27.66 -1.69 6.20
N ALA A 221 -27.42 -2.68 7.07
CA ALA A 221 -28.41 -3.13 8.05
C ALA A 221 -28.59 -2.07 9.14
N THR A 222 -29.84 -1.71 9.44
CA THR A 222 -30.17 -0.77 10.52
C THR A 222 -29.92 -1.45 11.86
N VAL A 223 -29.12 -0.81 12.71
CA VAL A 223 -28.83 -1.27 14.07
C VAL A 223 -29.70 -0.48 15.03
N LEU A 224 -30.48 -1.18 15.85
CA LEU A 224 -31.31 -0.61 16.91
C LEU A 224 -30.85 -1.13 18.26
N VAL A 225 -30.80 -0.27 19.28
CA VAL A 225 -30.61 -0.62 20.69
C VAL A 225 -31.81 -0.12 21.48
N ASP A 226 -32.46 -1.02 22.20
CA ASP A 226 -33.68 -0.76 22.98
C ASP A 226 -34.78 -0.07 22.15
N GLY A 227 -34.88 -0.47 20.88
CA GLY A 227 -35.83 0.10 19.92
C GLY A 227 -35.38 1.42 19.28
N THR A 228 -34.27 2.02 19.71
CA THR A 228 -33.75 3.28 19.16
C THR A 228 -32.74 3.01 18.04
N PRO A 229 -32.92 3.56 16.82
CA PRO A 229 -31.97 3.37 15.73
C PRO A 229 -30.67 4.14 15.98
N LEU A 230 -29.55 3.44 15.91
CA LEU A 230 -28.21 4.03 16.12
C LEU A 230 -27.47 4.35 14.82
N GLY A 231 -27.80 3.65 13.73
CA GLY A 231 -27.11 3.81 12.46
C GLY A 231 -27.24 2.57 11.58
N ARG A 232 -26.36 2.47 10.58
CA ARG A 232 -26.31 1.34 9.64
C ARG A 232 -24.93 0.69 9.65
N THR A 233 -24.88 -0.63 9.39
CA THR A 233 -23.63 -1.37 9.28
C THR A 233 -22.84 -1.00 8.00
N PRO A 234 -21.50 -0.98 8.03
CA PRO A 234 -20.65 -0.97 9.24
C PRO A 234 -20.79 0.36 10.00
N LEU A 235 -20.84 0.29 11.33
CA LEU A 235 -20.81 1.50 12.16
C LEU A 235 -19.40 2.10 12.14
N PRO A 236 -19.24 3.44 12.09
CA PRO A 236 -17.93 4.09 11.96
C PRO A 236 -17.05 3.95 13.22
N GLN A 237 -17.68 3.79 14.39
CA GLN A 237 -17.00 3.64 15.68
C GLN A 237 -17.83 2.78 16.64
N PRO A 238 -17.23 2.24 17.73
CA PRO A 238 -17.98 1.59 18.79
C PRO A 238 -19.06 2.52 19.37
N VAL A 239 -20.19 1.93 19.74
CA VAL A 239 -21.32 2.64 20.35
C VAL A 239 -21.12 2.72 21.85
N THR A 240 -21.20 3.91 22.40
CA THR A 240 -21.21 4.12 23.85
C THR A 240 -22.62 3.96 24.40
N LEU A 241 -22.81 3.04 25.35
CA LEU A 241 -24.10 2.73 25.98
C LEU A 241 -23.94 2.76 27.50
N SER A 242 -25.05 2.92 28.23
CA SER A 242 -25.06 2.72 29.68
C SER A 242 -24.63 1.29 30.04
N ALA A 243 -24.10 1.09 31.25
CA ALA A 243 -24.01 -0.27 31.77
C ALA A 243 -25.41 -0.81 32.07
N GLY A 244 -25.63 -2.11 31.85
CA GLY A 244 -26.93 -2.72 32.06
C GLY A 244 -27.33 -3.68 30.95
N ALA A 245 -28.58 -4.12 31.01
CA ALA A 245 -29.18 -4.97 30.00
C ALA A 245 -29.66 -4.11 28.82
N HIS A 246 -29.30 -4.51 27.61
CA HIS A 246 -29.71 -3.86 26.36
C HIS A 246 -30.23 -4.91 25.37
N GLU A 247 -31.28 -4.57 24.63
CA GLU A 247 -31.79 -5.38 23.52
C GLU A 247 -31.32 -4.78 22.18
N LEU A 248 -30.46 -5.53 21.48
CA LEU A 248 -30.00 -5.17 20.15
C LEU A 248 -30.87 -5.83 19.09
N GLU A 249 -31.25 -5.08 18.06
CA GLU A 249 -31.93 -5.59 16.88
C GLU A 249 -31.25 -5.08 15.60
N LEU A 250 -30.90 -5.98 14.69
CA LEU A 250 -30.46 -5.63 13.34
C LEU A 250 -31.59 -5.94 12.34
N ARG A 251 -31.93 -4.94 11.52
CA ARG A 251 -32.98 -5.04 10.50
C ARG A 251 -32.45 -4.65 9.12
N ARG A 252 -32.77 -5.46 8.13
CA ARG A 252 -32.59 -5.12 6.72
C ARG A 252 -33.67 -5.80 5.88
N ALA A 253 -34.23 -5.07 4.91
CA ALA A 253 -35.21 -5.63 3.99
C ALA A 253 -34.64 -6.87 3.28
N GLY A 254 -35.45 -7.91 3.16
CA GLY A 254 -35.04 -9.19 2.57
C GLY A 254 -34.28 -10.14 3.50
N TYR A 255 -33.92 -9.71 4.72
CA TYR A 255 -33.19 -10.52 5.70
C TYR A 255 -34.00 -10.78 6.97
N ALA A 256 -33.73 -11.90 7.65
CA ALA A 256 -34.31 -12.18 8.95
C ALA A 256 -33.71 -11.22 10.00
N PRO A 257 -34.53 -10.59 10.85
CA PRO A 257 -34.01 -9.71 11.90
C PRO A 257 -33.22 -10.53 12.91
N VAL A 258 -32.08 -9.99 13.34
CA VAL A 258 -31.26 -10.58 14.41
C VAL A 258 -31.54 -9.82 15.69
N ARG A 259 -32.05 -10.51 16.72
CA ARG A 259 -32.30 -9.93 18.05
C ARG A 259 -31.42 -10.60 19.09
N GLN A 260 -30.77 -9.79 19.91
CA GLN A 260 -29.90 -10.29 20.97
C GLN A 260 -29.94 -9.40 22.19
N ARG A 261 -30.14 -10.03 23.36
CA ARG A 261 -29.98 -9.36 24.65
C ARG A 261 -28.51 -9.41 25.07
N LEU A 262 -28.00 -8.27 25.50
CA LEU A 262 -26.63 -8.07 25.92
C LEU A 262 -26.62 -7.52 27.35
N GLN A 263 -25.70 -8.00 28.17
CA GLN A 263 -25.41 -7.41 29.47
C GLN A 263 -24.07 -6.68 29.38
N LEU A 264 -24.08 -5.36 29.52
CA LEU A 264 -22.89 -4.52 29.47
C LEU A 264 -22.43 -4.17 30.88
N SER A 265 -21.17 -4.47 31.20
CA SER A 265 -20.54 -4.10 32.47
C SER A 265 -20.10 -2.63 32.44
N ALA A 266 -20.14 -1.95 33.60
CA ALA A 266 -19.70 -0.56 33.71
C ALA A 266 -18.24 -0.39 33.29
N GLY A 267 -17.97 0.57 32.40
CA GLY A 267 -16.65 0.80 31.80
C GLY A 267 -16.16 -0.34 30.89
N GLY A 268 -16.97 -1.37 30.68
CA GLY A 268 -16.62 -2.56 29.93
C GLY A 268 -16.66 -2.36 28.42
N SER A 269 -16.12 -3.34 27.68
CA SER A 269 -16.25 -3.42 26.23
C SER A 269 -16.88 -4.75 25.83
N ALA A 270 -17.88 -4.70 24.96
CA ALA A 270 -18.53 -5.86 24.38
C ALA A 270 -18.39 -5.83 22.85
N ARG A 271 -18.31 -7.02 22.24
CA ARG A 271 -18.32 -7.18 20.79
C ARG A 271 -19.43 -8.14 20.41
N LEU A 272 -20.23 -7.73 19.44
CA LEU A 272 -21.21 -8.60 18.81
C LEU A 272 -20.95 -8.73 17.31
N ALA A 273 -20.91 -9.97 16.84
CA ALA A 273 -20.92 -10.30 15.42
C ALA A 273 -22.29 -10.90 15.04
N ALA A 274 -23.11 -10.11 14.34
CA ALA A 274 -24.45 -10.48 13.91
C ALA A 274 -24.44 -11.04 12.48
N LYS A 275 -24.67 -12.35 12.35
CA LYS A 275 -24.83 -13.02 11.06
C LYS A 275 -26.29 -12.96 10.61
N MET A 276 -26.57 -12.21 9.55
CA MET A 276 -27.90 -12.09 8.96
C MET A 276 -28.05 -13.04 7.77
N SER A 277 -29.18 -13.74 7.69
CA SER A 277 -29.51 -14.65 6.60
C SER A 277 -30.70 -14.12 5.79
N PRO A 278 -30.68 -14.26 4.44
CA PRO A 278 -31.78 -13.83 3.60
C PRO A 278 -33.03 -14.68 3.88
N THR A 279 -34.21 -14.05 3.79
CA THR A 279 -35.50 -14.75 3.89
C THR A 279 -35.94 -15.28 2.54
N GLN A 280 -36.86 -16.25 2.53
CA GLN A 280 -37.46 -16.72 1.26
C GLN A 280 -38.16 -15.59 0.50
N ALA A 281 -38.82 -14.66 1.21
CA ALA A 281 -39.45 -13.49 0.59
C ALA A 281 -38.40 -12.55 -0.02
N GLY A 282 -37.31 -12.29 0.70
CA GLY A 282 -36.18 -11.50 0.18
C GLY A 282 -35.50 -12.13 -1.04
N LEU A 283 -35.46 -13.46 -1.12
CA LEU A 283 -34.96 -14.14 -2.32
C LEU A 283 -35.96 -14.18 -3.47
N ARG A 284 -37.26 -13.95 -3.23
CA ARG A 284 -38.25 -13.76 -4.30
C ARG A 284 -38.14 -12.36 -4.89
N ASP A 285 -37.87 -11.36 -4.05
CA ASP A 285 -37.60 -9.98 -4.43
C ASP A 285 -36.08 -9.74 -4.53
N SER A 286 -35.45 -10.33 -5.55
CA SER A 286 -33.99 -10.44 -5.67
C SER A 286 -33.44 -10.02 -7.04
N GLY A 287 -32.12 -9.81 -7.08
CA GLY A 287 -31.32 -9.69 -8.29
C GLY A 287 -30.33 -10.85 -8.44
N ILE A 288 -29.69 -10.96 -9.61
CA ILE A 288 -28.62 -11.91 -9.88
C ILE A 288 -27.33 -11.12 -10.10
N LEU A 289 -26.31 -11.40 -9.29
CA LEU A 289 -24.97 -10.85 -9.43
C LEU A 289 -24.04 -11.87 -10.11
N ALA A 290 -23.77 -11.67 -11.40
CA ALA A 290 -22.75 -12.39 -12.14
C ALA A 290 -21.36 -11.77 -11.88
N LEU A 291 -20.32 -12.61 -11.82
CA LEU A 291 -18.96 -12.16 -11.54
C LEU A 291 -18.02 -12.60 -12.67
N ARG A 292 -17.33 -11.64 -13.28
CA ARG A 292 -16.27 -11.90 -14.24
C ARG A 292 -14.92 -11.68 -13.57
N LEU A 293 -14.18 -12.76 -13.36
CA LEU A 293 -12.92 -12.74 -12.63
C LEU A 293 -11.75 -12.72 -13.64
N SER A 294 -10.77 -11.84 -13.42
CA SER A 294 -9.53 -11.85 -14.24
C SER A 294 -8.69 -13.09 -13.99
N GLU A 295 -8.82 -13.68 -12.80
CA GLU A 295 -8.01 -14.81 -12.37
C GLU A 295 -8.83 -16.07 -12.10
N PRO A 296 -8.57 -17.17 -12.83
CA PRO A 296 -9.24 -18.44 -12.57
C PRO A 296 -8.83 -18.97 -11.18
N GLY A 297 -9.76 -19.66 -10.51
CA GLY A 297 -9.53 -20.26 -9.20
C GLY A 297 -9.58 -19.26 -8.02
N ALA A 298 -9.91 -17.99 -8.26
CA ALA A 298 -10.23 -17.07 -7.18
C ALA A 298 -11.47 -17.51 -6.40
N VAL A 299 -11.44 -17.34 -5.08
CA VAL A 299 -12.56 -17.60 -4.17
C VAL A 299 -13.37 -16.32 -4.03
N VAL A 300 -14.66 -16.40 -4.32
CA VAL A 300 -15.61 -15.31 -4.13
C VAL A 300 -16.43 -15.60 -2.88
N SER A 301 -16.56 -14.61 -2.01
CA SER A 301 -17.56 -14.59 -0.95
C SER A 301 -18.48 -13.38 -1.10
N VAL A 302 -19.76 -13.58 -0.81
CA VAL A 302 -20.77 -12.52 -0.78
C VAL A 302 -21.41 -12.53 0.59
N ASP A 303 -21.44 -11.36 1.25
CA ASP A 303 -21.90 -11.20 2.63
C ASP A 303 -21.27 -12.24 3.58
N GLY A 304 -19.97 -12.48 3.40
CA GLY A 304 -19.17 -13.43 4.19
C GLY A 304 -19.38 -14.91 3.86
N GLU A 305 -20.34 -15.27 2.99
CA GLU A 305 -20.57 -16.65 2.56
C GLU A 305 -19.77 -16.98 1.30
N PRO A 306 -18.97 -18.07 1.28
CA PRO A 306 -18.20 -18.47 0.10
C PRO A 306 -19.12 -19.06 -0.97
N HIS A 307 -19.01 -18.58 -2.20
CA HIS A 307 -19.72 -19.09 -3.37
C HIS A 307 -18.74 -19.77 -4.32
N ALA A 308 -18.82 -21.10 -4.42
CA ALA A 308 -17.99 -21.89 -5.33
C ALA A 308 -18.59 -21.85 -6.75
N ARG A 309 -17.90 -21.16 -7.67
CA ARG A 309 -18.23 -20.99 -9.11
C ARG A 309 -19.43 -20.08 -9.37
N ALA A 310 -19.14 -18.85 -9.80
CA ALA A 310 -20.11 -17.84 -10.25
C ALA A 310 -20.73 -18.13 -11.64
N ALA A 311 -20.65 -19.36 -12.15
CA ALA A 311 -21.25 -19.72 -13.43
C ALA A 311 -22.78 -19.83 -13.25
N GLY A 312 -23.47 -18.71 -13.51
CA GLY A 312 -24.91 -18.53 -13.27
C GLY A 312 -25.28 -17.39 -12.31
N GLY A 313 -24.27 -16.70 -11.76
CA GLY A 313 -24.46 -15.58 -10.82
C GLY A 313 -25.00 -16.00 -9.45
N VAL A 314 -24.95 -15.07 -8.49
CA VAL A 314 -25.45 -15.26 -7.14
C VAL A 314 -26.77 -14.51 -7.00
N ARG A 315 -27.85 -15.22 -6.62
CA ARG A 315 -29.13 -14.60 -6.33
C ARG A 315 -29.12 -14.00 -4.93
N LEU A 316 -29.36 -12.70 -4.84
CA LEU A 316 -29.25 -11.92 -3.60
C LEU A 316 -30.47 -11.01 -3.46
N PRO A 317 -30.98 -10.78 -2.23
CA PRO A 317 -31.98 -9.73 -2.01
C PRO A 317 -31.53 -8.37 -2.57
N LEU A 318 -32.44 -7.43 -2.77
CA LEU A 318 -32.06 -6.11 -3.27
C LEU A 318 -31.25 -5.31 -2.21
N GLY A 319 -30.43 -4.37 -2.69
CA GLY A 319 -29.63 -3.45 -1.87
C GLY A 319 -28.13 -3.74 -1.90
N LEU A 320 -27.37 -3.19 -0.95
CA LEU A 320 -25.90 -3.28 -0.92
C LEU A 320 -25.41 -4.66 -0.46
N HIS A 321 -24.46 -5.29 -1.14
CA HIS A 321 -23.84 -6.55 -0.68
C HIS A 321 -22.34 -6.42 -0.67
N SER A 322 -21.68 -7.01 0.30
CA SER A 322 -20.22 -6.97 0.37
C SER A 322 -19.66 -8.16 -0.39
N VAL A 323 -18.94 -7.90 -1.48
CA VAL A 323 -18.32 -8.91 -2.33
C VAL A 323 -16.83 -8.91 -2.06
N ARG A 324 -16.30 -10.06 -1.66
CA ARG A 324 -14.88 -10.28 -1.46
C ARG A 324 -14.36 -11.32 -2.44
N VAL A 325 -13.30 -10.97 -3.17
CA VAL A 325 -12.61 -11.85 -4.12
C VAL A 325 -11.18 -12.04 -3.65
N GLN A 326 -10.75 -13.29 -3.47
CA GLN A 326 -9.44 -13.64 -2.92
C GLN A 326 -8.74 -14.68 -3.78
N ARG A 327 -7.42 -14.56 -3.93
CA ARG A 327 -6.58 -15.59 -4.56
C ARG A 327 -5.17 -15.51 -3.96
N ALA A 328 -4.57 -16.67 -3.68
CA ALA A 328 -3.20 -16.71 -3.18
C ALA A 328 -2.23 -16.04 -4.17
N GLY A 329 -1.38 -15.15 -3.67
CA GLY A 329 -0.46 -14.34 -4.47
C GLY A 329 -1.08 -13.06 -5.06
N PHE A 330 -2.30 -12.70 -4.68
CA PHE A 330 -3.01 -11.50 -5.15
C PHE A 330 -3.52 -10.68 -3.96
N PHE A 331 -3.71 -9.38 -4.18
CA PHE A 331 -4.40 -8.53 -3.25
C PHE A 331 -5.90 -8.81 -3.27
N ASP A 332 -6.47 -8.99 -2.09
CA ASP A 332 -7.90 -9.18 -1.92
C ASP A 332 -8.68 -7.93 -2.36
N ILE A 333 -9.79 -8.15 -3.06
CA ILE A 333 -10.72 -7.08 -3.41
C ILE A 333 -11.94 -7.22 -2.53
N VAL A 334 -12.32 -6.15 -1.84
CA VAL A 334 -13.59 -6.03 -1.13
C VAL A 334 -14.33 -4.84 -1.72
N ARG A 335 -15.56 -5.06 -2.18
CA ARG A 335 -16.42 -4.02 -2.77
C ARG A 335 -17.85 -4.19 -2.31
N ASP A 336 -18.49 -3.09 -1.96
CA ASP A 336 -19.92 -3.07 -1.72
C ASP A 336 -20.65 -2.78 -3.04
N VAL A 337 -21.59 -3.66 -3.41
CA VAL A 337 -22.30 -3.63 -4.70
C VAL A 337 -23.80 -3.54 -4.45
N GLU A 338 -24.45 -2.55 -5.07
CA GLU A 338 -25.90 -2.44 -5.02
C GLU A 338 -26.55 -3.41 -6.02
N VAL A 339 -27.16 -4.46 -5.50
CA VAL A 339 -27.96 -5.43 -6.24
C VAL A 339 -29.35 -4.87 -6.51
N LYS A 340 -29.71 -4.79 -7.79
CA LYS A 340 -31.00 -4.36 -8.31
C LYS A 340 -31.72 -5.54 -8.95
N HIS A 341 -32.97 -5.35 -9.33
CA HIS A 341 -33.68 -6.35 -10.14
C HIS A 341 -32.94 -6.67 -11.43
N GLY A 342 -33.06 -7.92 -11.86
CA GLY A 342 -32.41 -8.43 -13.07
C GLY A 342 -31.00 -8.94 -12.82
N GLU A 343 -30.23 -9.08 -13.89
CA GLU A 343 -28.85 -9.56 -13.86
C GLU A 343 -27.86 -8.39 -13.97
N GLN A 344 -26.89 -8.36 -13.07
CA GLN A 344 -25.79 -7.39 -13.07
C GLN A 344 -24.47 -8.14 -13.10
N THR A 345 -23.50 -7.65 -13.90
CA THR A 345 -22.16 -8.22 -13.95
C THR A 345 -21.19 -7.32 -13.20
N LEU A 346 -20.40 -7.89 -12.29
CA LEU A 346 -19.26 -7.24 -11.64
C LEU A 346 -17.96 -7.80 -12.22
N ASP A 347 -17.18 -6.92 -12.84
CA ASP A 347 -15.81 -7.23 -13.25
C ASP A 347 -14.85 -7.06 -12.06
N ALA A 348 -14.20 -8.17 -11.66
CA ALA A 348 -13.23 -8.21 -10.58
C ALA A 348 -11.86 -8.59 -11.13
N SER A 349 -11.00 -7.58 -11.31
CA SER A 349 -9.62 -7.77 -11.74
C SER A 349 -8.67 -7.73 -10.55
N LEU A 350 -8.12 -8.89 -10.19
CA LEU A 350 -7.18 -9.01 -9.08
C LEU A 350 -5.79 -8.51 -9.47
N LEU A 351 -5.13 -7.82 -8.54
CA LEU A 351 -3.74 -7.35 -8.71
C LEU A 351 -2.78 -8.33 -8.01
N PRO A 352 -1.70 -8.79 -8.68
CA PRO A 352 -0.73 -9.68 -8.06
C PRO A 352 0.07 -8.95 -6.97
N THR A 353 0.51 -9.68 -5.95
CA THR A 353 1.49 -9.13 -4.99
C THR A 353 2.87 -9.00 -5.64
N PRO A 354 3.75 -8.11 -5.15
CA PRO A 354 5.10 -7.97 -5.69
C PRO A 354 5.88 -9.30 -5.71
N GLU A 355 5.71 -10.13 -4.69
CA GLU A 355 6.37 -11.43 -4.57
C GLU A 355 5.90 -12.38 -5.68
N TYR A 356 4.58 -12.54 -5.82
CA TYR A 356 4.01 -13.39 -6.88
C TYR A 356 4.39 -12.89 -8.28
N LEU A 357 4.35 -11.57 -8.50
CA LEU A 357 4.71 -10.97 -9.77
C LEU A 357 6.17 -11.25 -10.12
N SER A 358 7.09 -11.07 -9.17
CA SER A 358 8.52 -11.32 -9.40
C SER A 358 8.81 -12.79 -9.72
N ASP A 359 8.18 -13.73 -9.00
CA ASP A 359 8.31 -15.16 -9.24
C ASP A 359 7.69 -15.57 -10.58
N TYR A 360 6.51 -15.04 -10.92
CA TYR A 360 5.87 -15.24 -12.21
C TYR A 360 6.76 -14.76 -13.37
N VAL A 361 7.22 -13.51 -13.32
CA VAL A 361 8.04 -12.91 -14.38
C VAL A 361 9.38 -13.63 -14.52
N SER A 362 10.02 -14.03 -13.42
CA SER A 362 11.29 -14.76 -13.47
C SER A 362 11.13 -16.14 -14.13
N ARG A 363 10.07 -16.89 -13.79
CA ARG A 363 9.76 -18.18 -14.42
C ARG A 363 9.41 -18.02 -15.90
N ALA A 364 8.57 -17.05 -16.24
CA ALA A 364 8.18 -16.76 -17.62
C ALA A 364 9.40 -16.37 -18.49
N ARG A 365 10.25 -15.44 -17.99
CA ARG A 365 11.49 -15.04 -18.69
C ARG A 365 12.49 -16.18 -18.80
N SER A 366 12.70 -16.95 -17.74
CA SER A 366 13.60 -18.11 -17.77
C SER A 366 13.17 -19.12 -18.83
N ARG A 367 11.88 -19.45 -18.88
CA ARG A 367 11.32 -20.35 -19.89
C ARG A 367 11.47 -19.80 -21.32
N ARG A 368 11.27 -18.49 -21.51
CA ARG A 368 11.49 -17.82 -22.80
C ARG A 368 12.96 -17.90 -23.24
N THR A 369 13.89 -17.68 -22.31
CA THR A 369 15.33 -17.81 -22.56
C THR A 369 15.69 -19.23 -22.97
N TRP A 370 15.21 -20.25 -22.24
CA TRP A 370 15.43 -21.65 -22.59
C TRP A 370 14.81 -22.03 -23.94
N SER A 371 13.66 -21.46 -24.28
CA SER A 371 13.07 -21.60 -25.61
C SER A 371 14.00 -21.07 -26.71
N TYR A 372 14.51 -19.84 -26.58
CA TYR A 372 15.43 -19.26 -27.57
C TYR A 372 16.75 -20.02 -27.67
N ILE A 373 17.31 -20.47 -26.55
CA ILE A 373 18.52 -21.30 -26.54
C ILE A 373 18.26 -22.62 -27.27
N ALA A 374 17.16 -23.31 -26.98
CA ALA A 374 16.82 -24.57 -27.62
C ALA A 374 16.55 -24.41 -29.13
N LEU A 375 15.85 -23.35 -29.53
CA LEU A 375 15.63 -23.00 -30.94
C LEU A 375 16.94 -22.70 -31.67
N GLY A 376 17.78 -21.83 -31.09
CA GLY A 376 19.04 -21.41 -31.69
C GLY A 376 20.06 -22.54 -31.78
N ALA A 377 20.29 -23.26 -30.67
CA ALA A 377 21.22 -24.39 -30.64
C ALA A 377 20.72 -25.56 -31.49
N GLY A 378 19.44 -25.91 -31.38
CA GLY A 378 18.84 -26.98 -32.21
C GLY A 378 18.92 -26.66 -33.70
N GLY A 379 18.59 -25.43 -34.08
CA GLY A 379 18.69 -24.96 -35.47
C GLY A 379 20.13 -24.98 -35.99
N ALA A 380 21.10 -24.50 -35.20
CA ALA A 380 22.52 -24.49 -35.57
C ALA A 380 23.07 -25.91 -35.74
N VAL A 381 22.73 -26.84 -34.84
CA VAL A 381 23.14 -28.25 -34.95
C VAL A 381 22.53 -28.89 -36.20
N ALA A 382 21.24 -28.70 -36.45
CA ALA A 382 20.58 -29.24 -37.65
C ALA A 382 21.18 -28.69 -38.94
N ALA A 383 21.44 -27.37 -39.01
CA ALA A 383 22.03 -26.73 -40.18
C ALA A 383 23.48 -27.18 -40.41
N GLY A 384 24.30 -27.23 -39.35
CA GLY A 384 25.68 -27.70 -39.41
C GLY A 384 25.77 -29.17 -39.84
N ALA A 385 24.91 -30.03 -39.29
CA ALA A 385 24.82 -31.44 -39.68
C ALA A 385 24.33 -31.63 -41.13
N GLY A 386 23.36 -30.83 -41.57
CA GLY A 386 22.92 -30.80 -42.97
C GLY A 386 24.05 -30.35 -43.91
N GLY A 387 24.80 -29.31 -43.55
CA GLY A 387 25.99 -28.86 -44.29
C GLY A 387 27.08 -29.94 -44.33
N PHE A 388 27.31 -30.64 -43.24
CA PHE A 388 28.24 -31.78 -43.18
C PHE A 388 27.82 -32.92 -44.11
N LEU A 389 26.53 -33.28 -44.15
CA LEU A 389 26.02 -34.31 -45.08
C LEU A 389 26.24 -33.90 -46.54
N ILE A 390 25.96 -32.64 -46.89
CA ILE A 390 26.20 -32.09 -48.24
C ILE A 390 27.70 -32.14 -48.60
N TRP A 391 28.57 -31.72 -47.68
CA TRP A 391 30.02 -31.76 -47.89
C TRP A 391 30.54 -33.21 -48.02
N ASN A 392 30.08 -34.12 -47.15
CA ASN A 392 30.46 -35.53 -47.19
C ASN A 392 29.95 -36.21 -48.46
N GLN A 393 28.81 -35.79 -49.03
CA GLN A 393 28.33 -36.27 -50.33
C GLN A 393 29.36 -36.02 -51.44
N GLY A 394 30.00 -34.85 -51.48
CA GLY A 394 31.08 -34.58 -52.43
C GLY A 394 32.28 -35.52 -52.25
N GLN A 395 32.68 -35.79 -51.00
CA GLN A 395 33.76 -36.71 -50.67
C GLN A 395 33.45 -38.17 -51.05
N LYS A 396 32.19 -38.61 -50.84
CA LYS A 396 31.71 -39.92 -51.27
C LYS A 396 31.70 -40.05 -52.79
N ASN A 397 31.21 -39.04 -53.51
CA ASN A 397 31.19 -39.04 -54.97
C ASN A 397 32.61 -39.14 -55.56
N GLU A 398 33.57 -38.42 -54.99
CA GLU A 398 34.99 -38.50 -55.38
C GLU A 398 35.59 -39.89 -55.09
N ALA A 399 35.39 -40.42 -53.89
CA ALA A 399 35.88 -41.74 -53.49
C ALA A 399 35.27 -42.84 -54.37
N ARG A 400 33.97 -42.73 -54.67
CA ARG A 400 33.25 -43.63 -55.55
C ARG A 400 33.82 -43.60 -56.96
N ARG A 401 34.06 -42.40 -57.52
CA ARG A 401 34.66 -42.25 -58.84
C ARG A 401 36.04 -42.91 -58.93
N ARG A 402 36.90 -42.73 -57.92
CA ARG A 402 38.23 -43.37 -57.89
C ARG A 402 38.15 -44.89 -57.74
N PHE A 403 37.24 -45.37 -56.90
CA PHE A 403 36.98 -46.79 -56.77
C PHE A 403 36.51 -47.40 -58.09
N ASP A 404 35.52 -46.77 -58.75
CA ASP A 404 34.97 -47.21 -60.03
C ASP A 404 36.03 -47.17 -61.13
N GLU A 405 36.79 -46.09 -61.26
CA GLU A 405 37.88 -45.95 -62.24
C GLU A 405 38.95 -47.04 -62.09
N TYR A 406 39.34 -47.37 -60.85
CA TYR A 406 40.33 -48.41 -60.59
C TYR A 406 39.75 -49.82 -60.79
N ALA A 407 38.50 -50.05 -60.39
CA ALA A 407 37.80 -51.31 -60.56
C ALA A 407 37.59 -51.62 -62.06
N ASP A 408 37.14 -50.65 -62.85
CA ASP A 408 36.94 -50.78 -64.29
C ASP A 408 38.28 -51.08 -65.00
N ALA A 409 39.37 -50.42 -64.59
CA ALA A 409 40.71 -50.65 -65.14
C ALA A 409 41.25 -52.05 -64.81
N ALA A 410 40.93 -52.60 -63.63
CA ALA A 410 41.25 -53.97 -63.26
C ALA A 410 40.41 -54.98 -64.06
N GLU A 411 39.11 -54.72 -64.22
CA GLU A 411 38.20 -55.56 -65.00
C GLU A 411 38.62 -55.66 -66.48
N GLN A 412 39.00 -54.54 -67.11
CA GLN A 412 39.51 -54.53 -68.48
C GLN A 412 40.77 -55.39 -68.69
N LYS A 413 41.53 -55.66 -67.62
CA LYS A 413 42.71 -56.54 -67.63
C LYS A 413 42.39 -58.01 -67.30
N GLY A 414 41.11 -58.37 -67.17
CA GLY A 414 40.67 -59.71 -66.80
C GLY A 414 40.60 -59.95 -65.29
N GLY A 415 40.53 -58.89 -64.48
CA GLY A 415 40.54 -58.94 -63.01
C GLY A 415 41.87 -58.49 -62.41
N CYS A 416 42.01 -58.59 -61.09
CA CYS A 416 43.27 -58.27 -60.42
C CYS A 416 44.28 -59.43 -60.57
N PRO A 417 45.44 -59.22 -61.23
CA PRO A 417 46.39 -60.29 -61.53
C PRO A 417 47.41 -60.57 -60.42
N ASP A 418 47.50 -59.69 -59.41
CA ASP A 418 48.45 -59.76 -58.31
C ASP A 418 47.87 -59.22 -56.98
N ASP A 419 48.51 -59.57 -55.88
CA ASP A 419 48.14 -59.14 -54.52
C ASP A 419 48.18 -57.61 -54.37
N ALA A 420 49.04 -56.93 -55.15
CA ALA A 420 49.16 -55.48 -55.13
C ALA A 420 47.90 -54.79 -55.70
N CYS A 421 47.33 -55.33 -56.78
CA CYS A 421 46.06 -54.85 -57.33
C CYS A 421 44.91 -55.03 -56.32
N GLU A 422 44.78 -56.20 -55.73
CA GLU A 422 43.71 -56.51 -54.77
C GLU A 422 43.82 -55.64 -53.51
N THR A 423 45.03 -55.46 -52.98
CA THR A 423 45.31 -54.57 -51.85
C THR A 423 44.86 -53.14 -52.15
N SER A 424 45.15 -52.63 -53.35
CA SER A 424 44.77 -51.26 -53.75
C SER A 424 43.26 -51.10 -53.86
N LEU A 425 42.57 -52.11 -54.43
CA LEU A 425 41.12 -52.11 -54.58
C LEU A 425 40.41 -52.16 -53.22
N ASN A 426 40.95 -52.95 -52.28
CA ASN A 426 40.49 -52.98 -50.89
C ASN A 426 40.71 -51.65 -50.16
N ILE A 427 41.82 -50.94 -50.40
CA ILE A 427 42.06 -49.60 -49.85
C ILE A 427 41.00 -48.61 -50.33
N TYR A 428 40.68 -48.60 -51.63
CA TYR A 428 39.63 -47.71 -52.17
C TYR A 428 38.23 -48.08 -51.68
N ALA A 429 37.92 -49.37 -51.56
CA ALA A 429 36.66 -49.86 -50.99
C ALA A 429 36.51 -49.41 -49.53
N ALA A 430 37.57 -49.60 -48.72
CA ALA A 430 37.59 -49.18 -47.32
C ALA A 430 37.48 -47.65 -47.16
N ASP A 431 38.09 -46.86 -48.04
CA ASP A 431 37.94 -45.40 -48.04
C ASP A 431 36.50 -44.98 -48.37
N LEU A 432 35.85 -45.61 -49.35
CA LEU A 432 34.45 -45.35 -49.67
C LEU A 432 33.51 -45.74 -48.51
N ASP A 433 33.69 -46.94 -47.94
CA ASP A 433 32.89 -47.43 -46.81
C ASP A 433 33.08 -46.55 -45.57
N ALA A 434 34.32 -46.16 -45.26
CA ALA A 434 34.60 -45.21 -44.19
C ALA A 434 33.88 -43.86 -44.41
N LYS A 435 33.85 -43.34 -45.64
CA LYS A 435 33.14 -42.10 -45.98
C LYS A 435 31.63 -42.24 -45.92
N GLN A 436 31.07 -43.38 -46.31
CA GLN A 436 29.65 -43.71 -46.15
C GLN A 436 29.27 -43.82 -44.68
N GLY A 437 30.08 -44.50 -43.86
CA GLY A 437 29.88 -44.65 -42.43
C GLY A 437 29.78 -43.31 -41.69
N ARG A 438 30.45 -42.26 -42.17
CA ARG A 438 30.38 -40.91 -41.57
C ARG A 438 29.00 -40.25 -41.66
N ASP A 439 28.12 -40.67 -42.57
CA ASP A 439 26.76 -40.10 -42.68
C ASP A 439 25.95 -40.29 -41.39
N ILE A 440 26.24 -41.32 -40.60
CA ILE A 440 25.56 -41.58 -39.33
C ILE A 440 25.65 -40.37 -38.39
N TYR A 441 26.81 -39.70 -38.34
CA TYR A 441 26.99 -38.52 -37.49
C TYR A 441 26.18 -37.33 -37.99
N GLY A 442 26.06 -37.16 -39.30
CA GLY A 442 25.23 -36.13 -39.91
C GLY A 442 23.74 -36.34 -39.59
N TRP A 443 23.22 -37.55 -39.77
CA TRP A 443 21.82 -37.84 -39.45
C TRP A 443 21.51 -37.78 -37.95
N LEU A 444 22.42 -38.25 -37.09
CA LEU A 444 22.30 -38.06 -35.64
C LEU A 444 22.26 -36.58 -35.27
N GLY A 445 23.10 -35.75 -35.90
CA GLY A 445 23.09 -34.30 -35.72
C GLY A 445 21.78 -33.66 -36.15
N VAL A 446 21.25 -34.01 -37.35
CA VAL A 446 19.95 -33.51 -37.82
C VAL A 446 18.83 -33.90 -36.85
N GLY A 447 18.79 -35.16 -36.40
CA GLY A 447 17.80 -35.64 -35.44
C GLY A 447 17.87 -34.90 -34.10
N ALA A 448 19.06 -34.74 -33.52
CA ALA A 448 19.25 -34.01 -32.27
C ALA A 448 18.86 -32.52 -32.41
N GLY A 449 19.23 -31.89 -33.54
CA GLY A 449 18.86 -30.50 -33.83
C GLY A 449 17.35 -30.31 -33.95
N ALA A 450 16.67 -31.21 -34.66
CA ALA A 450 15.21 -31.18 -34.80
C ALA A 450 14.47 -31.34 -33.45
N LEU A 451 14.97 -32.21 -32.57
CA LEU A 451 14.45 -32.34 -31.20
C LEU A 451 14.63 -31.05 -30.39
N GLY A 452 15.81 -30.40 -30.49
CA GLY A 452 16.08 -29.11 -29.85
C GLY A 452 15.11 -28.01 -30.30
N VAL A 453 14.88 -27.89 -31.62
CA VAL A 453 13.91 -26.93 -32.18
C VAL A 453 12.50 -27.22 -31.68
N THR A 454 12.09 -28.49 -31.68
CA THR A 454 10.76 -28.91 -31.22
C THR A 454 10.55 -28.57 -29.74
N ALA A 455 11.53 -28.87 -28.88
CA ALA A 455 11.49 -28.50 -27.46
C ALA A 455 11.41 -26.97 -27.29
N GLY A 456 12.18 -26.22 -28.08
CA GLY A 456 12.15 -24.76 -28.09
C GLY A 456 10.78 -24.19 -28.44
N LEU A 457 10.11 -24.73 -29.48
CA LEU A 457 8.75 -24.33 -29.87
C LEU A 457 7.71 -24.68 -28.79
N LEU A 458 7.80 -25.86 -28.18
CA LEU A 458 6.91 -26.25 -27.08
C LEU A 458 7.06 -25.34 -25.86
N LEU A 459 8.30 -24.99 -25.50
CA LEU A 459 8.59 -24.06 -24.41
C LEU A 459 8.04 -22.66 -24.70
N TYR A 460 8.09 -22.22 -25.97
CA TYR A 460 7.54 -20.93 -26.41
C TYR A 460 6.01 -20.91 -26.32
N GLY A 461 5.34 -21.89 -26.94
CA GLY A 461 3.89 -21.87 -27.11
C GLY A 461 3.09 -22.17 -25.84
N LEU A 462 3.63 -23.02 -24.95
CA LEU A 462 2.99 -23.35 -23.66
C LEU A 462 3.51 -22.46 -22.51
N GLY A 463 4.33 -21.47 -22.82
CA GLY A 463 4.91 -20.55 -21.84
C GLY A 463 3.93 -19.47 -21.40
N ASP A 464 4.05 -19.08 -20.14
CA ASP A 464 3.38 -17.89 -19.62
C ASP A 464 3.93 -16.61 -20.26
N ASP A 465 3.05 -15.63 -20.52
CA ASP A 465 3.44 -14.33 -21.05
C ASP A 465 3.97 -13.43 -19.92
N PRO A 466 5.27 -13.03 -19.93
CA PRO A 466 5.83 -12.17 -18.89
C PRO A 466 5.15 -10.80 -18.82
N ALA A 467 4.51 -10.33 -19.90
CA ALA A 467 3.84 -9.04 -19.97
C ALA A 467 2.37 -9.09 -19.52
N ARG A 468 1.86 -10.26 -19.11
CA ARG A 468 0.44 -10.45 -18.74
C ARG A 468 -0.09 -9.42 -17.72
N TYR A 469 0.73 -9.06 -16.74
CA TYR A 469 0.37 -8.12 -15.67
C TYR A 469 1.02 -6.74 -15.82
N GLU A 470 1.71 -6.48 -16.94
CA GLU A 470 2.23 -5.15 -17.20
C GLU A 470 1.07 -4.20 -17.48
N PRO A 471 1.02 -3.03 -16.82
CA PRO A 471 0.02 -2.03 -17.14
C PRO A 471 0.22 -1.63 -18.60
N LYS A 472 -0.83 -1.78 -19.42
CA LYS A 472 -0.81 -1.29 -20.80
C LYS A 472 -0.50 0.21 -20.79
N PRO A 473 0.29 0.73 -21.74
CA PRO A 473 0.61 2.15 -21.81
C PRO A 473 -0.66 2.99 -21.73
N ALA A 474 -0.60 4.08 -20.96
CA ALA A 474 -1.74 4.89 -20.50
C ALA A 474 -2.59 5.58 -21.59
N SER A 475 -2.31 5.33 -22.88
CA SER A 475 -3.02 5.91 -24.03
C SER A 475 -4.42 5.32 -24.27
N ASP A 476 -4.81 4.25 -23.58
CA ASP A 476 -6.12 3.60 -23.79
C ASP A 476 -7.14 3.89 -22.67
N VAL A 477 -6.76 4.58 -21.58
CA VAL A 477 -7.66 4.81 -20.41
C VAL A 477 -8.07 6.28 -20.26
N PHE A 478 -7.28 7.22 -20.78
CA PHE A 478 -7.65 8.63 -20.85
C PHE A 478 -7.63 9.03 -22.32
N GLY A 479 -8.79 9.38 -22.88
CA GLY A 479 -8.93 9.78 -24.28
C GLY A 479 -7.90 10.84 -24.66
N SER A 480 -7.39 10.76 -25.89
CA SER A 480 -6.44 11.73 -26.42
C SER A 480 -7.09 13.11 -26.44
N LEU A 481 -6.55 14.04 -25.63
CA LEU A 481 -6.89 15.45 -25.69
C LEU A 481 -6.03 16.09 -26.78
N ASP A 482 -6.57 16.27 -27.98
CA ASP A 482 -5.90 17.03 -29.03
C ASP A 482 -6.18 18.52 -28.81
N VAL A 483 -5.17 19.26 -28.33
CA VAL A 483 -5.28 20.70 -28.10
C VAL A 483 -4.74 21.42 -29.31
N ARG A 484 -5.65 21.96 -30.14
CA ARG A 484 -5.27 22.87 -31.23
C ARG A 484 -5.38 24.32 -30.77
N LEU A 485 -4.24 25.00 -30.73
CA LEU A 485 -4.20 26.45 -30.54
C LEU A 485 -4.48 27.14 -31.88
N THR A 486 -5.66 27.73 -32.02
CA THR A 486 -5.98 28.62 -33.14
C THR A 486 -6.25 30.03 -32.61
N GLY A 487 -5.23 30.89 -32.69
CA GLY A 487 -5.32 32.28 -32.23
C GLY A 487 -5.48 32.41 -30.71
N ARG A 488 -6.47 33.20 -30.26
CA ARG A 488 -6.75 33.48 -28.83
C ARG A 488 -7.73 32.51 -28.16
N ALA A 489 -8.19 31.48 -28.87
CA ALA A 489 -9.12 30.49 -28.33
C ALA A 489 -8.46 29.11 -28.23
N VAL A 490 -8.78 28.38 -27.15
CA VAL A 490 -8.39 26.99 -26.94
C VAL A 490 -9.62 26.12 -27.23
N GLU A 491 -9.58 25.35 -28.31
CA GLU A 491 -10.61 24.36 -28.62
C GLU A 491 -10.19 23.00 -28.03
N LEU A 492 -11.02 22.44 -27.16
CA LEU A 492 -10.82 21.12 -26.55
C LEU A 492 -11.78 20.13 -27.24
N ASN A 493 -11.27 19.33 -28.18
CA ASN A 493 -12.03 18.25 -28.77
C ASN A 493 -11.71 16.93 -28.05
N GLY A 494 -12.60 16.51 -27.15
CA GLY A 494 -12.56 15.20 -26.53
C GLY A 494 -13.52 14.23 -27.22
N ARG A 495 -13.07 13.01 -27.53
CA ARG A 495 -13.96 11.84 -27.63
C ARG A 495 -13.88 11.12 -26.29
N PHE A 496 -14.96 11.22 -25.52
CA PHE A 496 -15.10 10.54 -24.22
C PHE A 496 -15.46 9.07 -24.39
#